data_AF-A0A8T5A799-F1
#
_entry.id   AF-A0A8T5A799-F1
#
_cell.length_a   1.000
_cell.length_b   1.000
_cell.length_c   1.000
_cell.angle_alpha   90.00
_cell.angle_beta   90.00
_cell.angle_gamma   90.00
#
_symmetry.space_group_name_H-M   'P 1'
#
loop_
_entity.id
_entity.type
_entity.pdbx_description
1 polymer ?
#
loop_
_entity_poly.entity_id
_entity_poly.type
_entity_poly.pdbx_seq_one_letter_code
_entity_poly.pdbx_strand_id
1 'polypeptide(L)' 'EAEVVHFLPEIAHAFIKCPNCGSPDFEVTEGRGIWLASVKGVRMAG' A
#
# COMPACT_ATOMS: atom_id res chain seq x y z
N GLU A 1 10.34 6.81 -14.61
CA GLU A 1 9.02 6.17 -14.85
C GLU A 1 8.34 5.65 -13.58
N ALA A 2 9.05 5.41 -12.47
CA ALA A 2 8.47 4.85 -11.23
C ALA A 2 7.43 5.75 -10.51
N GLU A 3 7.32 7.04 -10.85
CA GLU A 3 6.40 7.94 -10.14
C GLU A 3 4.92 7.70 -10.45
N VAL A 4 4.57 7.04 -11.55
CA VAL A 4 3.16 6.82 -11.89
C VAL A 4 2.47 5.91 -10.85
N VAL A 5 3.22 4.95 -10.27
CA VAL A 5 2.74 4.08 -9.18
C VAL A 5 2.50 4.87 -7.88
N HIS A 6 3.18 6.00 -7.66
CA HIS A 6 2.94 6.86 -6.51
C HIS A 6 1.53 7.47 -6.54
N PHE A 7 1.04 7.81 -7.74
CA PHE A 7 -0.29 8.41 -7.92
C PHE A 7 -1.40 7.38 -8.10
N LEU A 8 -1.10 6.25 -8.76
CA LEU A 8 -2.05 5.18 -9.01
C LEU A 8 -1.41 3.83 -8.64
N PRO A 9 -1.49 3.39 -7.38
CA PRO A 9 -0.92 2.11 -6.95
C PRO A 9 -1.45 0.89 -7.73
N GLU A 10 -2.62 1.01 -8.37
CA GLU A 10 -3.31 -0.01 -9.16
C GLU A 10 -2.54 -0.43 -10.41
N ILE A 11 -1.71 0.44 -10.97
CA ILE A 11 -0.90 0.09 -12.15
C ILE A 11 0.41 -0.62 -11.78
N ALA A 12 0.61 -0.99 -10.51
CA ALA A 12 1.79 -1.75 -10.07
C ALA A 12 2.02 -3.04 -10.90
N HIS A 13 0.95 -3.71 -11.31
CA HIS A 13 0.99 -4.90 -12.16
C HIS A 13 1.63 -4.66 -13.54
N ALA A 14 1.69 -3.41 -14.01
CA ALA A 14 2.34 -3.06 -15.27
C ALA A 14 3.88 -3.01 -15.17
N PHE A 15 4.42 -2.82 -13.95
CA PHE A 15 5.86 -2.59 -13.73
C PHE A 15 6.53 -3.67 -12.87
N ILE A 16 5.77 -4.32 -12.01
CA ILE A 16 6.26 -5.32 -11.05
C ILE A 16 5.87 -6.72 -11.54
N LYS A 17 6.81 -7.66 -11.42
CA LYS A 17 6.60 -9.07 -11.75
C LYS A 17 7.11 -9.93 -10.61
N CYS A 18 6.47 -11.06 -10.37
CA CYS A 18 6.93 -12.05 -9.42
C CYS A 18 8.35 -12.50 -9.78
N PRO A 19 9.34 -12.37 -8.89
CA PRO A 19 10.73 -12.72 -9.21
C PRO A 19 10.92 -14.24 -9.41
N ASN A 20 9.99 -15.06 -8.93
CA ASN A 20 10.06 -16.52 -9.04
C ASN A 20 9.47 -17.04 -10.37
N CYS A 21 8.32 -16.53 -10.82
CA CYS A 21 7.63 -17.03 -12.01
C CYS A 21 7.48 -16.00 -13.16
N GLY A 22 7.84 -14.74 -12.93
CA GLY A 22 7.72 -13.66 -13.92
C GLY A 22 6.29 -13.16 -14.15
N SER A 23 5.28 -13.73 -13.49
CA SER A 23 3.89 -13.30 -13.63
C SER A 23 3.68 -11.88 -13.10
N PRO A 24 2.93 -11.01 -13.81
CA PRO A 24 2.47 -9.73 -13.27
C PRO A 24 1.22 -9.88 -12.39
N ASP A 25 0.65 -11.08 -12.29
CA ASP A 25 -0.54 -11.35 -11.46
C ASP A 25 -0.11 -11.63 -10.01
N PHE A 26 -0.32 -10.65 -9.13
CA PHE A 26 0.02 -10.72 -7.71
C PHE A 26 -1.00 -9.92 -6.88
N GLU A 27 -1.16 -10.27 -5.61
CA GLU A 27 -1.99 -9.49 -4.69
C GLU A 27 -1.14 -8.51 -3.87
N VAL A 28 -1.64 -7.29 -3.66
CA VAL A 28 -1.03 -6.32 -2.73
C VAL A 28 -1.57 -6.57 -1.33
N THR A 29 -0.75 -7.17 -0.46
CA THR A 29 -1.17 -7.57 0.89
C THR A 29 -1.05 -6.45 1.94
N GLU A 30 -0.17 -5.46 1.72
CA GLU A 30 0.06 -4.33 2.62
C GLU A 30 0.54 -3.07 1.87
N GLY A 31 0.63 -1.93 2.57
CA GLY A 31 1.13 -0.67 2.00
C GLY A 31 0.17 0.07 1.07
N ARG A 32 -1.02 -0.49 0.82
CA ARG A 32 -2.11 0.14 0.05
C ARG A 32 -3.13 0.80 0.98
N GLY A 33 -3.55 2.01 0.63
CA GLY A 33 -4.54 2.77 1.37
C GLY A 33 -3.98 3.49 2.60
N ILE A 34 -4.86 4.06 3.42
CA ILE A 34 -4.51 4.82 4.63
C ILE A 34 -5.31 4.24 5.80
N TRP A 35 -4.67 4.16 6.97
CA TRP A 35 -5.30 3.69 8.20
C TRP A 35 -4.96 4.59 9.38
N LEU A 36 -5.85 4.64 10.38
CA LEU A 36 -5.55 5.24 11.67
C LEU A 36 -4.62 4.31 12.44
N ALA A 37 -3.33 4.65 12.50
CA ALA A 37 -2.34 3.85 13.22
C ALA A 37 -2.51 3.94 14.75
N SER A 38 -2.84 5.12 15.26
CA SER A 38 -3.09 5.32 16.69
C SER A 38 -3.91 6.58 16.94
N VAL A 39 -4.57 6.62 18.10
CA VAL A 39 -5.21 7.83 18.63
C VAL A 39 -4.72 8.02 20.05
N LYS A 40 -4.24 9.23 20.37
CA LYS A 40 -3.83 9.62 21.72
C LYS A 40 -4.84 10.62 22.27
N GLY A 41 -5.38 10.35 23.46
CA GLY A 41 -6.35 11.22 24.12
C GLY A 41 -6.03 11.41 25.61
N VAL A 42 -6.72 12.35 26.24
CA VAL A 42 -6.68 12.59 27.71
C VAL A 42 -8.04 12.25 28.31
N ARG A 43 -8.05 11.63 29.50
CA ARG A 43 -9.28 11.41 30.28
C ARG A 43 -9.30 12.41 31.44
N MET A 44 -10.32 13.24 31.50
CA MET A 44 -10.55 14.13 32.64
C MET A 44 -11.21 13.30 33.75
N ALA A 45 -10.60 13.25 34.93
CA ALA A 45 -11.25 12.71 36.12
C ALA A 45 -12.16 13.82 36.69
N GLY A 46 -13.45 13.50 36.80
CA GLY A 46 -14.42 14.30 37.54
C GLY A 46 -14.43 13.92 39.01
#